data_AF-H5SBU6-F1
#
_entry.id   AF-H5SBU6-F1
#
_cell.length_a   1.000
_cell.length_b   1.000
_cell.length_c   1.000
_cell.angle_alpha   90.00
_cell.angle_beta   90.00
_cell.angle_gamma   90.00
#
_symmetry.space_group_name_H-M   'P 1'
#
loop_
_entity.id
_entity.type
_entity.pdbx_description
1 polymer ?
#
loop_
_entity_poly.entity_id
_entity_poly.type
_entity_poly.pdbx_seq_one_letter_code
_entity_poly.pdbx_strand_id
1 'polypeptide(L)'
;MQSNTTNIEEIIRQASGGKSLYRLALELGYPPKVLYDVVKGRKTSRKLIFMLAQHIHAFNLPYEYEKYLQRRLVENKGKKSTKHKGGRP
;
A
#
# COMPACT_ATOMS: atom_id res chain seq x y z
N MET A 1 -11.70 -20.07 -0.16
CA MET A 1 -10.31 -19.74 -0.55
C MET A 1 -9.97 -18.39 0.05
N GLN A 2 -8.93 -18.36 0.90
CA GLN A 2 -8.53 -17.21 1.71
C GLN A 2 -8.03 -16.06 0.84
N SER A 3 -8.53 -14.85 1.08
CA SER A 3 -7.85 -13.60 0.75
C SER A 3 -8.34 -12.50 1.70
N ASN A 4 -8.11 -12.67 3.00
CA ASN A 4 -8.16 -11.55 3.97
C ASN A 4 -6.90 -10.67 3.83
N THR A 5 -6.54 -10.33 2.60
CA THR A 5 -5.51 -9.35 2.31
C THR A 5 -6.27 -8.03 2.18
N THR A 6 -6.12 -7.14 3.16
CA THR A 6 -6.65 -5.77 3.09
C THR A 6 -6.19 -5.15 1.77
N ASN A 7 -7.05 -5.17 0.75
CA ASN A 7 -6.71 -4.74 -0.59
C ASN A 7 -6.91 -3.23 -0.65
N ILE A 8 -5.81 -2.48 -0.55
CA ILE A 8 -5.81 -1.02 -0.70
C ILE A 8 -6.55 -0.60 -1.98
N GLU A 9 -6.42 -1.40 -3.05
CA GLU A 9 -7.16 -1.23 -4.30
C GLU A 9 -8.69 -1.29 -4.13
N GLU A 10 -9.19 -2.22 -3.31
CA GLU A 10 -10.63 -2.38 -3.05
C GLU A 10 -11.17 -1.22 -2.23
N ILE A 11 -10.42 -0.79 -1.20
CA ILE A 11 -10.76 0.39 -0.39
C ILE A 11 -10.86 1.63 -1.29
N ILE A 12 -9.88 1.83 -2.18
CA ILE A 12 -9.88 2.94 -3.14
C ILE A 12 -11.07 2.82 -4.09
N ARG A 13 -11.36 1.62 -4.60
CA ARG A 13 -12.49 1.38 -5.52
C ARG A 13 -13.83 1.67 -4.85
N GLN A 14 -14.03 1.23 -3.61
CA GLN A 14 -15.26 1.51 -2.86
C GLN A 14 -15.41 2.99 -2.55
N ALA A 15 -14.36 3.64 -2.02
CA ALA A 15 -14.42 5.05 -1.66
C ALA A 15 -14.57 5.97 -2.88
N SER A 16 -14.01 5.59 -4.03
CA SER A 16 -14.16 6.36 -5.28
C SER A 16 -15.47 6.08 -6.03
N GLY A 17 -16.38 5.28 -5.48
CA GLY A 17 -17.65 4.94 -6.12
C GLY A 17 -17.50 4.05 -7.36
N GLY A 18 -16.46 3.22 -7.42
CA GLY A 18 -16.19 2.30 -8.52
C GLY A 18 -15.29 2.87 -9.62
N LYS A 19 -14.70 4.06 -9.45
CA LYS A 19 -13.72 4.59 -10.41
C LYS A 19 -12.47 3.72 -10.45
N SER A 20 -11.91 3.55 -11.65
CA SER A 20 -10.65 2.83 -11.84
C SER A 20 -9.46 3.66 -11.35
N LEU A 21 -8.42 2.99 -10.82
CA LEU A 21 -7.14 3.62 -10.46
C LEU A 21 -6.56 4.46 -11.61
N TYR A 22 -6.74 4.02 -12.85
CA TYR A 22 -6.30 4.76 -14.03
C TYR A 22 -6.92 6.17 -14.09
N ARG A 23 -8.25 6.27 -13.92
CA ARG A 23 -8.95 7.56 -13.90
C ARG A 23 -8.51 8.42 -12.72
N LEU A 24 -8.39 7.83 -11.53
CA LEU A 24 -7.96 8.56 -10.33
C LEU A 24 -6.54 9.12 -10.48
N ALA A 25 -5.64 8.38 -11.11
CA ALA A 25 -4.29 8.86 -11.40
C ALA A 25 -4.30 10.06 -12.35
N LEU A 26 -5.11 10.00 -13.41
CA LEU A 26 -5.27 11.11 -14.35
C LEU A 26 -5.88 12.34 -13.68
N GLU A 27 -6.91 12.17 -12.83
CA GLU A 27 -7.52 13.28 -12.07
C GLU A 27 -6.51 13.95 -11.12
N LEU A 28 -5.58 13.17 -10.54
CA LEU A 28 -4.51 13.68 -9.69
C LEU A 28 -3.30 14.22 -10.47
N GLY A 29 -3.27 14.09 -11.79
CA GLY A 29 -2.13 14.50 -12.63
C GLY A 29 -0.89 13.60 -12.49
N TYR A 30 -1.05 12.36 -12.01
CA TYR A 30 0.05 11.40 -11.88
C TYR A 30 0.00 10.32 -12.97
N PRO A 31 1.17 9.77 -13.36
CA PRO A 31 1.20 8.62 -14.26
C PRO A 31 0.45 7.43 -13.62
N PRO A 32 -0.49 6.78 -14.33
CA PRO A 32 -1.25 5.64 -13.80
C PRO A 32 -0.40 4.51 -13.24
N LYS A 33 0.76 4.26 -13.88
CA LYS A 33 1.75 3.28 -13.42
C LYS A 33 2.29 3.59 -12.03
N VAL A 34 2.50 4.87 -11.70
CA VAL A 34 3.02 5.28 -10.39
C VAL A 34 1.98 5.01 -9.31
N LEU A 35 0.72 5.38 -9.54
CA LEU A 35 -0.36 5.07 -8.59
C LEU A 35 -0.51 3.56 -8.41
N TYR A 36 -0.46 2.79 -9.50
CA TYR A 36 -0.54 1.34 -9.45
C TYR A 36 0.60 0.71 -8.65
N ASP A 37 1.85 1.14 -8.88
CA ASP A 37 3.01 0.67 -8.12
C ASP A 37 2.89 1.01 -6.62
N VAL A 38 2.32 2.16 -6.29
CA VAL A 38 2.09 2.57 -4.89
C VAL A 38 1.02 1.71 -4.23
N VAL A 39 -0.11 1.48 -4.90
CA VAL A 39 -1.23 0.66 -4.39
C VAL A 39 -0.85 -0.80 -4.24
N LYS A 40 -0.06 -1.36 -5.18
CA LYS A 40 0.48 -2.71 -5.10
C LYS A 40 1.68 -2.83 -4.15
N GLY A 41 2.09 -1.74 -3.50
CA GLY A 41 3.23 -1.72 -2.58
C GLY A 41 4.59 -1.93 -3.24
N ARG A 42 4.70 -1.90 -4.58
CA ARG A 42 5.99 -1.96 -5.31
C ARG A 42 6.81 -0.71 -5.08
N LYS A 43 6.14 0.44 -4.90
CA LYS A 43 6.72 1.70 -4.46
C LYS A 43 6.02 2.18 -3.21
N THR A 44 6.75 2.95 -2.39
CA THR A 44 6.19 3.58 -1.20
C THR A 44 6.07 5.08 -1.46
N SER A 45 4.86 5.63 -1.44
CA SER A 45 4.65 7.07 -1.54
C SER A 45 3.48 7.50 -0.67
N ARG A 46 3.78 7.95 0.55
CA ARG A 46 2.79 8.45 1.51
C ARG A 46 2.08 9.70 0.97
N LYS A 47 2.81 10.60 0.30
CA LYS A 47 2.26 11.82 -0.30
C LYS A 47 1.17 11.48 -1.31
N LEU A 48 1.42 10.52 -2.19
CA LEU A 48 0.48 10.12 -3.24
C LEU A 48 -0.81 9.50 -2.65
N ILE A 49 -0.67 8.65 -1.64
CA ILE A 49 -1.82 8.08 -0.93
C ILE A 49 -2.61 9.16 -0.18
N PHE A 50 -1.94 10.14 0.42
CA PHE A 50 -2.61 11.24 1.12
C PHE A 50 -3.40 12.13 0.15
N MET A 51 -2.81 12.52 -0.99
CA MET A 51 -3.53 13.28 -2.03
C MET A 51 -4.72 12.48 -2.58
N LEU A 52 -4.54 11.18 -2.82
CA LEU A 52 -5.62 10.30 -3.25
C LEU A 52 -6.74 10.22 -2.20
N ALA A 53 -6.38 10.06 -0.92
CA ALA A 53 -7.32 10.03 0.20
C ALA A 53 -8.16 11.32 0.28
N GLN A 54 -7.53 12.48 0.08
CA GLN A 54 -8.23 13.76 0.02
C GLN A 54 -9.18 13.84 -1.18
N HIS A 55 -8.71 13.41 -2.36
CA HIS A 55 -9.49 13.47 -3.61
C HIS A 55 -10.73 12.58 -3.61
N ILE A 56 -10.65 11.40 -2.99
CA ILE A 56 -11.79 10.46 -2.90
C ILE A 56 -12.51 10.51 -1.53
N HIS A 57 -12.18 11.49 -0.69
CA HIS A 57 -12.69 11.63 0.68
C HIS A 57 -12.52 10.37 1.57
N ALA A 58 -11.50 9.56 1.30
CA ALA A 58 -11.16 8.37 2.08
C ALA A 58 -10.13 8.69 3.17
N PHE A 59 -10.56 9.38 4.23
CA PHE A 59 -9.67 9.77 5.33
C PHE A 59 -8.98 8.60 6.05
N ASN A 60 -9.55 7.40 5.97
CA ASN A 60 -8.97 6.19 6.56
C ASN A 60 -7.89 5.52 5.67
N LEU A 61 -7.79 5.91 4.40
CA LEU A 61 -6.88 5.29 3.43
C LEU A 61 -5.39 5.40 3.79
N PRO A 62 -4.86 6.55 4.27
CA PRO A 62 -3.46 6.65 4.66
C PRO A 62 -3.12 5.70 5.82
N TYR A 63 -4.03 5.57 6.78
CA TYR A 63 -3.87 4.70 7.94
C TYR A 63 -3.86 3.22 7.54
N GLU A 64 -4.80 2.80 6.69
CA GLU A 64 -4.83 1.44 6.16
C GLU A 64 -3.60 1.13 5.29
N TYR A 65 -3.10 2.12 4.55
CA TYR A 65 -1.86 1.99 3.78
C TYR A 65 -0.63 1.83 4.69
N GLU A 66 -0.54 2.55 5.80
CA GLU A 66 0.54 2.37 6.76
C GLU A 66 0.53 0.98 7.40
N LYS A 67 -0.65 0.45 7.77
CA LYS A 67 -0.78 -0.94 8.24
C LYS A 67 -0.32 -1.94 7.19
N TYR A 68 -0.67 -1.72 5.92
CA TYR A 68 -0.25 -2.56 4.81
C TYR A 68 1.28 -2.56 4.66
N LEU A 69 1.93 -1.39 4.72
CA LEU A 69 3.39 -1.28 4.67
C LEU A 69 4.07 -1.96 5.87
N GLN A 70 3.51 -1.81 7.08
CA GLN A 70 4.04 -2.45 8.28
C GLN A 70 3.95 -3.98 8.20
N ARG A 71 2.82 -4.53 7.73
CA ARG A 71 2.68 -5.99 7.50
C ARG A 71 3.74 -6.50 6.53
N ARG A 72 3.97 -5.79 5.41
CA ARG A 72 5.05 -6.13 4.46
C ARG A 72 6.45 -6.07 5.08
N LEU A 73 6.70 -5.11 5.97
CA LEU A 73 7.98 -5.01 6.69
C LEU A 73 8.18 -6.17 7.66
N VAL A 74 7.13 -6.64 8.33
CA VAL A 74 7.18 -7.78 9.25
C VAL A 74 7.47 -9.09 8.49
N GLU A 75 6.82 -9.32 7.35
CA GLU A 75 7.12 -10.49 6.49
C GLU A 75 8.56 -10.46 5.96
N ASN A 76 9.09 -9.28 5.63
CA ASN A 76 10.49 -9.14 5.19
C ASN A 76 11.50 -9.21 6.35
N LYS A 77 11.14 -8.85 7.59
CA LYS A 77 11.99 -9.00 8.77
C LYS A 77 12.09 -10.45 9.26
N GLY A 78 11.10 -11.30 8.96
CA GLY A 78 11.16 -12.75 9.23
C GLY A 78 12.26 -13.49 8.46
N LYS A 79 12.84 -12.90 7.42
CA LYS A 79 13.99 -13.43 6.66
C LYS A 79 15.35 -12.92 7.13
N LYS A 80 15.45 -12.40 8.36
CA LYS A 80 16.74 -12.34 9.07
C LYS A 80 16.72 -13.28 10.27
N SER A 81 16.55 -14.59 10.03
CA SER A 81 17.28 -15.57 10.83
C SER A 81 18.76 -15.42 10.50
N THR A 82 19.42 -14.44 11.09
CA THR A 82 20.84 -14.61 11.37
C THR A 82 20.94 -15.80 12.32
N LYS A 83 21.16 -16.99 11.76
CA LYS A 83 21.80 -18.10 12.45
C LYS A 83 23.12 -17.56 13.01
N HIS A 84 23.09 -16.97 14.20
CA HIS A 84 24.29 -16.94 15.03
C HIS A 84 24.47 -18.37 15.54
N LYS A 85 25.06 -19.21 14.69
CA LYS A 85 25.79 -20.39 15.15
C LYS A 85 26.86 -19.86 16.10
N GLY A 86 26.91 -20.44 17.29
CA GLY A 86 27.78 -20.00 18.37
C GLY A 86 29.27 -20.06 18.04
N GLY A 87 30.05 -19.48 18.93
CA GLY A 87 31.50 -19.59 18.92
C GLY A 87 32.09 -18.71 20.01
N ARG A 88 32.27 -19.30 21.18
CA ARG A 88 33.15 -18.91 22.29
C ARG A 88 34.51 -18.37 21.80
N PRO A 89 35.21 -17.56 22.60
CA PRO A 89 36.13 -18.13 23.60
C PRO A 89 35.64 -18.04 25.05
#